data_AF-A0A660Y6C5-F1
#
_entry.id   AF-A0A660Y6C5-F1
#
_cell.length_a   1.000
_cell.length_b   1.000
_cell.length_c   1.000
_cell.angle_alpha   90.00
_cell.angle_beta   90.00
_cell.angle_gamma   90.00
#
_symmetry.space_group_name_H-M   'P 1'
#
loop_
_entity.id
_entity.type
_entity.pdbx_description
1 polymer ?
#
loop_
_entity_poly.entity_id
_entity_poly.type
_entity_poly.pdbx_seq_one_letter_code
_entity_poly.pdbx_strand_id
1 'polypeptide(L)'
;MLKRMSLVLLTATLGCWNPFAPDQERPPGGGEELSLEAPESTLEALDYAMNHKDIEWYDRVLDEDYWFREPNEYDDELDKGWGKEEDVEMVGKVFKYFDVFEYKLLGGRKYREFGSGTDLSKMEEGDVALTPEDPDDHPGEVWVVFSRPVDMYMYNYADDKGYKVNQLFEIKLRKGKDGLWRIVRWTDYPWNP
;
A
#
# COMPACT_ATOMS: atom_id res chain seq x y z
N MET A 1 0.67 -80.99 2.41
CA MET A 1 1.58 -80.30 3.34
C MET A 1 2.73 -79.70 2.54
N LEU A 2 2.76 -78.38 2.35
CA LEU A 2 3.95 -77.51 2.42
C LEU A 2 3.48 -76.08 2.14
N LYS A 3 3.44 -75.24 3.18
CA LYS A 3 3.25 -73.79 3.07
C LYS A 3 4.47 -73.19 2.37
N ARG A 4 4.28 -72.35 1.38
CA ARG A 4 5.30 -71.40 0.93
C ARG A 4 4.76 -69.98 1.10
N MET A 5 5.21 -69.35 2.17
CA MET A 5 5.25 -67.90 2.36
C MET A 5 6.21 -67.29 1.35
N SER A 6 5.85 -66.13 0.78
CA SER A 6 6.73 -65.03 0.34
C SER A 6 5.88 -64.09 -0.53
N LEU A 7 6.00 -62.77 -0.53
CA LEU A 7 6.65 -61.77 0.31
C LEU A 7 6.04 -60.48 -0.25
N VAL A 8 5.16 -59.80 0.48
CA VAL A 8 4.57 -58.54 0.02
C VAL A 8 5.61 -57.45 0.27
N LEU A 9 6.18 -56.93 -0.82
CA LEU A 9 7.11 -55.81 -0.80
C LEU A 9 6.30 -54.51 -0.61
N LEU A 10 6.19 -54.07 0.65
CA LEU A 10 5.63 -52.77 1.00
C LEU A 10 6.68 -51.69 0.66
N THR A 11 6.59 -51.11 -0.53
CA THR A 11 7.35 -49.88 -0.86
C THR A 11 6.69 -48.72 -0.12
N ALA A 12 7.20 -48.43 1.08
CA ALA A 12 6.89 -47.22 1.80
C ALA A 12 7.48 -46.04 1.01
N THR A 13 6.63 -45.28 0.32
CA THR A 13 6.97 -43.95 -0.19
C THR A 13 7.08 -43.01 1.00
N LEU A 14 8.20 -43.09 1.71
CA LEU A 14 8.63 -42.04 2.60
C LEU A 14 8.89 -40.82 1.73
N GLY A 15 7.94 -39.88 1.74
CA GLY A 15 8.12 -38.57 1.13
C GLY A 15 9.44 -37.98 1.62
N CYS A 16 10.26 -37.53 0.69
CA CYS A 16 11.51 -36.86 0.97
C CYS A 16 11.20 -35.60 1.78
N TRP A 17 11.36 -35.67 3.10
CA TRP A 17 11.38 -34.49 3.94
C TRP A 17 12.77 -33.87 3.79
N ASN A 18 12.87 -32.78 3.03
CA ASN A 18 14.11 -32.03 2.85
C ASN A 18 14.15 -30.86 3.85
N PRO A 19 14.95 -30.95 4.93
CA PRO A 19 15.06 -29.88 5.93
C PRO A 19 15.86 -28.66 5.43
N PHE A 20 16.34 -28.71 4.19
CA PHE A 20 17.00 -27.60 3.48
C PHE A 20 16.16 -27.08 2.30
N ALA A 21 14.93 -27.57 2.12
CA ALA A 21 14.01 -26.89 1.22
C ALA A 21 13.71 -25.53 1.85
N PRO A 22 13.92 -24.40 1.14
CA PRO A 22 13.39 -23.12 1.60
C PRO A 22 11.89 -23.29 1.85
N ASP A 23 11.35 -22.55 2.83
CA ASP A 23 9.90 -22.51 3.02
C ASP A 23 9.26 -22.29 1.65
N GLN A 24 8.35 -23.19 1.27
CA GLN A 24 7.60 -22.98 0.04
C GLN A 24 6.87 -21.66 0.23
N GLU A 25 7.33 -20.62 -0.47
CA GLU A 25 6.60 -19.37 -0.60
C GLU A 25 5.16 -19.76 -0.91
N ARG A 26 4.29 -19.47 0.05
CA ARG A 26 2.86 -19.69 -0.14
C ARG A 26 2.49 -18.93 -1.41
N PRO A 27 1.66 -19.51 -2.30
CA PRO A 27 1.14 -18.74 -3.41
C PRO A 27 0.53 -17.43 -2.88
N PRO A 28 0.72 -16.29 -3.56
CA PRO A 28 0.10 -15.03 -3.16
C PRO A 28 -1.42 -15.25 -3.13
N GLY A 29 -2.08 -14.82 -2.05
CA GLY A 29 -3.53 -15.01 -1.89
C GLY A 29 -3.98 -15.93 -0.74
N GLY A 30 -3.18 -16.06 0.32
CA GLY A 30 -3.62 -16.62 1.60
C GLY A 30 -3.37 -15.62 2.73
N GLY A 31 -3.89 -14.40 2.58
CA GLY A 31 -3.54 -13.24 3.39
C GLY A 31 -4.18 -13.23 4.79
N GLU A 32 -3.45 -12.67 5.74
CA GLU A 32 -3.99 -12.16 7.00
C GLU A 32 -5.16 -11.20 6.69
N GLU A 33 -6.30 -11.36 7.37
CA GLU A 33 -7.38 -10.39 7.21
C GLU A 33 -7.01 -9.12 7.98
N LEU A 34 -6.68 -8.06 7.25
CA LEU A 34 -6.28 -6.77 7.79
C LEU A 34 -7.50 -5.88 8.02
N SER A 35 -7.40 -4.94 8.95
CA SER A 35 -8.49 -4.03 9.29
C SER A 35 -8.36 -2.69 8.56
N LEU A 36 -9.49 -2.14 8.11
CA LEU A 36 -9.61 -0.78 7.60
C LEU A 36 -10.52 0.08 8.49
N GLU A 37 -10.75 -0.32 9.75
CA GLU A 37 -11.71 0.36 10.64
C GLU A 37 -11.15 1.67 11.24
N ALA A 38 -9.83 1.87 11.15
CA ALA A 38 -9.14 3.08 11.57
C ALA A 38 -8.14 3.56 10.48
N PRO A 39 -7.81 4.87 10.44
CA PRO A 39 -6.82 5.40 9.51
C PRO A 39 -5.45 4.72 9.66
N GLU A 40 -5.02 4.44 10.90
CA GLU A 40 -3.77 3.75 11.18
C GLU A 40 -3.76 2.33 10.65
N SER A 41 -4.84 1.57 10.86
CA SER A 41 -4.96 0.20 10.35
C SER A 41 -4.97 0.15 8.81
N THR A 42 -5.45 1.21 8.16
CA THR A 42 -5.34 1.35 6.70
C THR A 42 -3.90 1.53 6.24
N LEU A 43 -3.08 2.29 6.99
CA LEU A 43 -1.65 2.41 6.70
C LEU A 43 -0.88 1.12 6.99
N GLU A 44 -1.27 0.36 8.01
CA GLU A 44 -0.73 -0.99 8.26
C GLU A 44 -1.08 -1.93 7.10
N ALA A 45 -2.29 -1.84 6.57
CA ALA A 45 -2.69 -2.62 5.40
C ALA A 45 -1.94 -2.20 4.13
N LEU A 46 -1.68 -0.89 3.93
CA LEU A 46 -0.82 -0.41 2.85
C LEU A 46 0.61 -0.95 2.99
N ASP A 47 1.18 -0.89 4.19
CA ASP A 47 2.54 -1.41 4.46
C ASP A 47 2.63 -2.91 4.14
N TYR A 48 1.61 -3.68 4.55
CA TYR A 48 1.49 -5.09 4.17
C TYR A 48 1.44 -5.26 2.65
N ALA A 49 0.53 -4.56 1.98
CA ALA A 49 0.32 -4.67 0.54
C ALA A 49 1.61 -4.40 -0.25
N MET A 50 2.33 -3.34 0.13
CA MET A 50 3.58 -2.93 -0.51
C MET A 50 4.70 -3.94 -0.28
N ASN A 51 4.92 -4.39 0.96
CA ASN A 51 6.01 -5.31 1.29
C ASN A 51 5.75 -6.77 0.85
N HIS A 52 4.49 -7.17 0.72
CA HIS A 52 4.09 -8.50 0.23
C HIS A 52 3.75 -8.52 -1.26
N LYS A 53 3.83 -7.36 -1.94
CA LYS A 53 3.43 -7.19 -3.34
C LYS A 53 1.99 -7.66 -3.60
N ASP A 54 1.12 -7.46 -2.61
CA ASP A 54 -0.27 -7.90 -2.65
C ASP A 54 -1.12 -6.81 -3.31
N ILE A 55 -1.35 -6.99 -4.61
CA ILE A 55 -2.08 -6.00 -5.41
C ILE A 55 -3.58 -5.94 -5.05
N GLU A 56 -4.14 -7.02 -4.50
CA GLU A 56 -5.55 -7.03 -4.07
C GLU A 56 -5.73 -6.20 -2.80
N TRP A 57 -4.80 -6.34 -1.83
CA TRP A 57 -4.79 -5.46 -0.67
C TRP A 57 -4.45 -4.01 -1.03
N TYR A 58 -3.54 -3.78 -1.97
CA TYR A 58 -3.24 -2.45 -2.47
C TYR A 58 -4.49 -1.78 -3.07
N ASP A 59 -5.22 -2.47 -3.96
CA ASP A 59 -6.48 -1.98 -4.52
C ASP A 59 -7.54 -1.71 -3.43
N ARG A 60 -7.62 -2.58 -2.41
CA ARG A 60 -8.60 -2.48 -1.32
C ARG A 60 -8.38 -1.27 -0.39
N VAL A 61 -7.13 -0.82 -0.19
CA VAL A 61 -6.83 0.37 0.64
C VAL A 61 -7.11 1.69 -0.07
N LEU A 62 -7.30 1.69 -1.40
CA LEU A 62 -7.60 2.88 -2.19
C LEU A 62 -9.11 3.11 -2.29
N ASP A 63 -9.53 4.35 -2.09
CA ASP A 63 -10.91 4.80 -2.27
C ASP A 63 -11.28 4.83 -3.76
N GLU A 64 -12.56 4.67 -4.10
CA GLU A 64 -13.01 4.74 -5.49
C GLU A 64 -12.75 6.12 -6.14
N ASP A 65 -12.79 7.20 -5.34
CA ASP A 65 -12.46 8.56 -5.81
C ASP A 65 -10.97 8.88 -5.63
N TYR A 66 -10.11 7.86 -5.44
CA TYR A 66 -8.68 8.04 -5.24
C TYR A 66 -8.02 8.77 -6.40
N TRP A 67 -7.06 9.64 -6.06
CA TRP A 67 -6.20 10.32 -7.01
C TRP A 67 -4.76 10.39 -6.49
N PHE A 68 -3.83 9.94 -7.32
CA PHE A 68 -2.40 10.12 -7.13
C PHE A 68 -1.96 11.43 -7.79
N ARG A 69 -1.07 12.18 -7.14
CA ARG A 69 -0.45 13.39 -7.69
C ARG A 69 1.06 13.39 -7.40
N GLU A 70 1.84 13.70 -8.42
CA GLU A 70 3.27 14.01 -8.34
C GLU A 70 3.44 15.45 -8.82
N PRO A 71 3.47 16.44 -7.90
CA PRO A 71 3.62 17.84 -8.27
C PRO A 71 4.99 18.10 -8.90
N ASN A 72 5.01 18.94 -9.92
CA ASN A 72 6.25 19.40 -10.54
C ASN A 72 6.69 20.73 -9.91
N GLU A 73 7.96 20.82 -9.49
CA GLU A 73 8.49 22.01 -8.83
C GLU A 73 8.56 23.27 -9.74
N TYR A 74 8.53 23.08 -11.05
CA TYR A 74 8.78 24.16 -12.01
C TYR A 74 7.51 24.67 -12.67
N ASP A 75 6.52 23.80 -12.89
CA ASP A 75 5.33 24.12 -13.65
C ASP A 75 4.17 23.17 -13.30
N ASP A 76 3.10 23.71 -12.72
CA ASP A 76 1.90 22.94 -12.38
C ASP A 76 1.26 22.27 -13.61
N GLU A 77 1.50 22.77 -14.84
CA GLU A 77 1.06 22.11 -16.08
C GLU A 77 1.81 20.80 -16.35
N LEU A 78 2.94 20.56 -15.67
CA LEU A 78 3.74 19.35 -15.75
C LEU A 78 3.46 18.39 -14.58
N ASP A 79 2.49 18.71 -13.71
CA ASP A 79 1.99 17.79 -12.70
C ASP A 79 1.54 16.50 -13.36
N LYS A 80 1.95 15.39 -12.75
CA LYS A 80 1.45 14.08 -13.13
C LYS A 80 0.47 13.59 -12.10
N GLY A 81 -0.50 12.82 -12.54
CA GLY A 81 -1.47 12.21 -11.66
C GLY A 81 -2.38 11.29 -12.43
N TRP A 82 -2.99 10.37 -11.69
CA TRP A 82 -3.86 9.36 -12.25
C TRP A 82 -4.80 8.82 -11.16
N GLY A 83 -5.87 8.19 -11.61
CA GLY A 83 -6.87 7.59 -10.72
C GLY A 83 -6.51 6.17 -10.29
N LYS A 84 -7.37 5.59 -9.46
CA LYS A 84 -7.20 4.26 -8.86
C LYS A 84 -6.85 3.15 -9.86
N GLU A 85 -7.61 3.03 -10.94
CA GLU A 85 -7.43 1.93 -11.91
C GLU A 85 -6.02 1.94 -12.53
N GLU A 86 -5.56 3.11 -12.95
CA GLU A 86 -4.22 3.28 -13.54
C GLU A 86 -3.12 3.08 -12.50
N ASP A 87 -3.32 3.55 -11.26
CA ASP A 87 -2.33 3.38 -10.19
C ASP A 87 -2.14 1.89 -9.84
N VAL A 88 -3.25 1.18 -9.66
CA VAL A 88 -3.26 -0.27 -9.38
C VAL A 88 -2.61 -1.03 -10.54
N GLU A 89 -2.89 -0.66 -11.79
CA GLU A 89 -2.22 -1.29 -12.94
C GLU A 89 -0.71 -1.06 -12.91
N MET A 90 -0.26 0.17 -12.64
CA MET A 90 1.16 0.53 -12.61
C MET A 90 1.90 -0.13 -11.45
N VAL A 91 1.37 -0.05 -10.23
CA VAL A 91 1.93 -0.72 -9.06
C VAL A 91 1.96 -2.23 -9.27
N GLY A 92 0.93 -2.81 -9.89
CA GLY A 92 0.91 -4.22 -10.25
C GLY A 92 2.03 -4.62 -11.23
N LYS A 93 2.40 -3.73 -12.16
CA LYS A 93 3.58 -3.93 -13.05
C LYS A 93 4.89 -3.82 -12.27
N VAL A 94 5.00 -2.84 -11.37
CA VAL A 94 6.17 -2.64 -10.49
C VAL A 94 6.41 -3.87 -9.62
N PHE A 95 5.37 -4.38 -8.96
CA PHE A 95 5.42 -5.60 -8.15
C PHE A 95 5.88 -6.83 -8.94
N LYS A 96 5.45 -6.97 -10.19
CA LYS A 96 5.88 -8.07 -11.07
C LYS A 96 7.30 -7.91 -11.59
N TYR A 97 7.73 -6.68 -11.84
CA TYR A 97 9.04 -6.40 -12.44
C TYR A 97 10.16 -6.53 -11.41
N PHE A 98 9.99 -6.05 -10.19
CA PHE A 98 11.04 -6.11 -9.18
C PHE A 98 11.00 -7.40 -8.39
N ASP A 99 12.15 -8.07 -8.24
CA ASP A 99 12.29 -9.25 -7.39
C ASP A 99 12.33 -8.87 -5.91
N VAL A 100 12.99 -7.76 -5.58
CA VAL A 100 13.01 -7.17 -4.24
C VAL A 100 12.20 -5.88 -4.26
N PHE A 101 11.28 -5.74 -3.32
CA PHE A 101 10.53 -4.52 -3.10
C PHE A 101 10.37 -4.33 -1.59
N GLU A 102 11.08 -3.37 -1.03
CA GLU A 102 11.01 -2.99 0.38
C GLU A 102 10.40 -1.60 0.47
N TYR A 103 9.36 -1.47 1.29
CA TYR A 103 8.65 -0.23 1.51
C TYR A 103 8.63 0.09 3.00
N LYS A 104 8.89 1.35 3.34
CA LYS A 104 8.81 1.80 4.72
C LYS A 104 8.32 3.23 4.81
N LEU A 105 7.12 3.40 5.36
CA LEU A 105 6.62 4.71 5.75
C LEU A 105 7.18 5.09 7.13
N LEU A 106 7.97 6.17 7.19
CA LEU A 106 8.64 6.62 8.40
C LEU A 106 7.69 7.43 9.30
N GLY A 107 8.16 7.78 10.50
CA GLY A 107 7.43 8.69 11.38
C GLY A 107 7.21 10.05 10.70
N GLY A 108 6.15 10.75 11.10
CA GLY A 108 5.81 12.05 10.50
C GLY A 108 4.62 12.70 11.19
N ARG A 109 3.99 13.64 10.49
CA ARG A 109 2.84 14.38 11.02
C ARG A 109 1.54 13.64 10.73
N LYS A 110 0.61 13.76 11.67
CA LYS A 110 -0.79 13.38 11.52
C LYS A 110 -1.65 14.59 11.92
N TYR A 111 -2.62 14.94 11.09
CA TYR A 111 -3.59 16.00 11.38
C TYR A 111 -4.91 15.72 10.65
N ARG A 112 -5.96 16.49 10.95
CA ARG A 112 -7.20 16.47 10.18
C ARG A 112 -7.29 17.67 9.26
N GLU A 113 -7.82 17.43 8.08
CA GLU A 113 -8.15 18.46 7.10
C GLU A 113 -9.67 18.55 7.03
N PHE A 114 -10.18 19.75 7.28
CA PHE A 114 -11.60 20.08 7.31
C PHE A 114 -11.93 20.78 6.00
N GLY A 115 -12.64 20.10 5.10
CA GLY A 115 -13.14 20.72 3.87
C GLY A 115 -14.12 21.85 4.16
N SER A 116 -14.38 22.67 3.16
CA SER A 116 -15.27 23.82 3.28
C SER A 116 -16.68 23.40 3.72
N GLY A 117 -17.34 24.23 4.53
CA GLY A 117 -18.69 23.95 5.02
C GLY A 117 -18.78 22.84 6.11
N THR A 118 -17.65 22.35 6.62
CA THR A 118 -17.63 21.47 7.80
C THR A 118 -17.85 22.22 9.11
N ASP A 119 -18.23 21.48 10.16
CA ASP A 119 -18.31 22.01 11.53
C ASP A 119 -16.91 22.13 12.15
N LEU A 120 -16.40 23.36 12.20
CA LEU A 120 -15.07 23.67 12.74
C LEU A 120 -15.00 23.64 14.27
N SER A 121 -16.11 23.45 14.98
CA SER A 121 -16.11 23.38 16.46
C SER A 121 -15.35 22.18 17.03
N LYS A 122 -15.04 21.19 16.18
CA LYS A 122 -14.30 19.96 16.52
C LYS A 122 -12.82 20.02 16.16
N MET A 123 -12.35 21.13 15.60
CA MET A 123 -10.94 21.32 15.29
C MET A 123 -10.10 21.36 16.55
N GLU A 124 -8.90 20.78 16.46
CA GLU A 124 -7.87 20.83 17.48
C GLU A 124 -6.65 21.60 16.95
N GLU A 125 -5.71 21.91 17.84
CA GLU A 125 -4.45 22.55 17.45
C GLU A 125 -3.70 21.68 16.44
N GLY A 126 -3.36 22.25 15.28
CA GLY A 126 -2.63 21.57 14.21
C GLY A 126 -3.52 21.00 13.09
N ASP A 127 -4.84 21.02 13.24
CA ASP A 127 -5.77 20.75 12.13
C ASP A 127 -5.80 21.90 11.12
N VAL A 128 -6.17 21.57 9.88
CA VAL A 128 -6.25 22.51 8.76
C VAL A 128 -7.71 22.64 8.34
N ALA A 129 -8.15 23.86 8.02
CA ALA A 129 -9.46 24.11 7.42
C ALA A 129 -9.26 24.71 6.03
N LEU A 130 -9.92 24.11 5.04
CA LEU A 130 -9.87 24.55 3.65
C LEU A 130 -11.03 25.52 3.35
N THR A 131 -10.80 26.36 2.36
CA THR A 131 -11.81 27.25 1.77
C THR A 131 -12.23 26.71 0.40
N PRO A 132 -13.39 27.15 -0.15
CA PRO A 132 -13.83 26.74 -1.48
C PRO A 132 -12.86 27.08 -2.63
N GLU A 133 -11.87 27.94 -2.36
CA GLU A 133 -10.83 28.33 -3.30
C GLU A 133 -9.61 27.40 -3.28
N ASP A 134 -9.48 26.53 -2.26
CA ASP A 134 -8.38 25.58 -2.17
C ASP A 134 -8.55 24.46 -3.22
N PRO A 135 -7.51 24.15 -4.02
CA PRO A 135 -7.60 23.13 -5.08
C PRO A 135 -7.94 21.71 -4.60
N ASP A 136 -7.65 21.41 -3.34
CA ASP A 136 -7.92 20.10 -2.72
C ASP A 136 -9.10 20.16 -1.74
N ASP A 137 -9.95 21.18 -1.87
CA ASP A 137 -11.17 21.28 -1.07
C ASP A 137 -12.09 20.07 -1.29
N HIS A 138 -12.68 19.60 -0.18
CA HIS A 138 -13.57 18.45 -0.12
C HIS A 138 -14.79 18.82 0.75
N PRO A 139 -15.74 19.58 0.19
CA PRO A 139 -16.81 20.22 0.96
C PRO A 139 -17.60 19.25 1.84
N GLY A 140 -17.72 19.59 3.12
CA GLY A 140 -18.49 18.81 4.10
C GLY A 140 -17.80 17.53 4.59
N GLU A 141 -16.60 17.22 4.11
CA GLU A 141 -15.82 16.06 4.54
C GLU A 141 -14.68 16.47 5.48
N VAL A 142 -14.28 15.55 6.37
CA VAL A 142 -13.08 15.69 7.19
C VAL A 142 -12.17 14.52 6.86
N TRP A 143 -10.98 14.81 6.37
CA TRP A 143 -9.97 13.82 6.02
C TRP A 143 -8.90 13.72 7.10
N VAL A 144 -8.31 12.53 7.25
CA VAL A 144 -7.14 12.30 8.11
C VAL A 144 -5.91 12.26 7.24
N VAL A 145 -4.95 13.13 7.51
CA VAL A 145 -3.75 13.29 6.70
C VAL A 145 -2.54 12.74 7.43
N PHE A 146 -1.74 11.94 6.73
CA PHE A 146 -0.42 11.51 7.16
C PHE A 146 0.64 12.06 6.20
N SER A 147 1.45 12.98 6.70
CA SER A 147 2.60 13.53 5.97
C SER A 147 3.88 12.89 6.53
N ARG A 148 4.45 11.96 5.76
CA ARG A 148 5.49 11.04 6.22
C ARG A 148 6.55 10.82 5.14
N PRO A 149 7.84 10.86 5.50
CA PRO A 149 8.88 10.39 4.59
C PRO A 149 8.71 8.90 4.31
N VAL A 150 9.04 8.50 3.09
CA VAL A 150 9.05 7.10 2.65
C VAL A 150 10.46 6.71 2.24
N ASP A 151 10.85 5.50 2.62
CA ASP A 151 12.00 4.81 2.02
C ASP A 151 11.46 3.64 1.20
N MET A 152 11.87 3.57 -0.07
CA MET A 152 11.62 2.40 -0.91
C MET A 152 12.90 1.91 -1.55
N TYR A 153 13.10 0.60 -1.55
CA TYR A 153 14.18 -0.07 -2.24
C TYR A 153 13.61 -1.12 -3.19
N MET A 154 14.03 -1.05 -4.44
CA MET A 154 13.55 -1.93 -5.49
C MET A 154 14.73 -2.49 -6.27
N TYR A 155 14.75 -3.79 -6.52
CA TYR A 155 15.83 -4.43 -7.27
C TYR A 155 15.32 -5.58 -8.15
N ASN A 156 15.83 -5.65 -9.38
CA ASN A 156 15.58 -6.73 -10.34
C ASN A 156 16.91 -7.44 -10.63
N TYR A 157 16.96 -8.75 -10.36
CA TYR A 157 18.14 -9.60 -10.53
C TYR A 157 18.48 -9.86 -12.00
N ALA A 158 17.46 -10.01 -12.85
CA ALA A 158 17.65 -10.35 -14.26
C ALA A 158 18.32 -9.22 -15.06
N ASP A 159 17.95 -7.98 -14.75
CA ASP A 159 18.42 -6.76 -15.41
C ASP A 159 19.58 -6.09 -14.66
N ASP A 160 19.94 -6.57 -13.46
CA ASP A 160 20.91 -5.96 -12.54
C ASP A 160 20.64 -4.46 -12.33
N LYS A 161 19.38 -4.13 -12.00
CA LYS A 161 18.92 -2.75 -11.81
C LYS A 161 18.29 -2.55 -10.45
N GLY A 162 18.78 -1.53 -9.73
CA GLY A 162 18.25 -1.09 -8.46
C GLY A 162 17.78 0.36 -8.50
N TYR A 163 16.73 0.65 -7.74
CA TYR A 163 16.20 1.99 -7.52
C TYR A 163 16.01 2.21 -6.03
N LYS A 164 16.25 3.45 -5.60
CA LYS A 164 15.97 3.90 -4.24
C LYS A 164 15.12 5.16 -4.31
N VAL A 165 14.03 5.15 -3.55
CA VAL A 165 13.15 6.30 -3.37
C VAL A 165 13.29 6.78 -1.93
N ASN A 166 13.49 8.07 -1.75
CA ASN A 166 13.44 8.76 -0.46
C ASN A 166 12.72 10.09 -0.68
N GLN A 167 11.43 10.15 -0.38
CA GLN A 167 10.54 11.28 -0.69
C GLN A 167 9.59 11.54 0.47
N LEU A 168 8.84 12.64 0.40
CA LEU A 168 7.76 12.93 1.35
C LEU A 168 6.43 12.55 0.70
N PHE A 169 5.71 11.62 1.32
CA PHE A 169 4.34 11.33 0.93
C PHE A 169 3.36 12.04 1.83
N GLU A 170 2.31 12.59 1.23
CA GLU A 170 1.11 13.02 1.92
C GLU A 170 -0.06 12.11 1.52
N ILE A 171 -0.48 11.28 2.47
CA ILE A 171 -1.55 10.30 2.29
C ILE A 171 -2.77 10.82 3.05
N LYS A 172 -3.84 11.13 2.32
CA LYS A 172 -5.12 11.58 2.88
C LYS A 172 -6.14 10.45 2.84
N LEU A 173 -6.75 10.19 3.98
CA LEU A 173 -7.74 9.13 4.14
C LEU A 173 -9.10 9.71 4.50
N ARG A 174 -10.14 9.11 3.95
CA ARG A 174 -11.53 9.39 4.34
C ARG A 174 -12.24 8.12 4.76
N LYS A 175 -13.31 8.29 5.54
CA LYS A 175 -14.18 7.18 5.92
C LYS A 175 -15.31 7.04 4.91
N GLY A 176 -15.35 5.91 4.22
CA GLY A 176 -16.38 5.57 3.25
C GLY A 176 -17.76 5.37 3.90
N LYS A 177 -18.80 5.28 3.05
CA LYS A 177 -20.19 5.02 3.49
C LYS A 177 -20.37 3.64 4.13
N ASP A 178 -19.47 2.71 3.81
CA ASP A 178 -19.37 1.37 4.41
C ASP A 178 -18.68 1.37 5.79
N GLY A 179 -18.22 2.53 6.25
CA GLY A 179 -17.56 2.69 7.54
C GLY A 179 -16.08 2.30 7.54
N LEU A 180 -15.49 2.00 6.38
CA LEU A 180 -14.07 1.69 6.25
C LEU A 180 -13.28 2.92 5.82
N TRP A 181 -12.04 3.02 6.31
CA TRP A 181 -11.10 4.06 5.90
C TRP A 181 -10.33 3.63 4.67
N ARG A 182 -10.17 4.56 3.73
CA ARG A 182 -9.41 4.36 2.51
C ARG A 182 -8.66 5.62 2.13
N ILE A 183 -7.58 5.43 1.40
CA ILE A 183 -6.77 6.51 0.85
C ILE A 183 -7.54 7.15 -0.31
N VAL A 184 -7.82 8.45 -0.20
CA VAL A 184 -8.52 9.22 -1.24
C VAL A 184 -7.56 10.15 -1.99
N ARG A 185 -6.47 10.58 -1.36
CA ARG A 185 -5.40 11.31 -2.04
C ARG A 185 -4.04 10.77 -1.63
N TRP A 186 -3.14 10.73 -2.58
CA TRP A 186 -1.72 10.49 -2.36
C TRP A 186 -0.93 11.51 -3.15
N THR A 187 -0.19 12.36 -2.45
CA THR A 187 0.74 13.29 -3.07
C THR A 187 2.17 12.85 -2.82
N ASP A 188 2.90 12.60 -3.90
CA ASP A 188 4.34 12.33 -3.89
C ASP A 188 5.09 13.65 -4.12
N TYR A 189 5.64 14.21 -3.05
CA TYR A 189 6.47 15.41 -3.17
C TYR A 189 7.90 15.01 -3.53
N PRO A 190 8.42 15.48 -4.67
CA PRO A 190 9.82 15.27 -5.03
C PRO A 190 10.74 15.76 -3.91
N TRP A 191 11.81 14.99 -3.68
CA TRP A 191 12.77 15.30 -2.64
C TRP A 191 13.53 16.58 -3.00
N ASN A 192 13.49 17.58 -2.11
CA ASN A 192 14.24 18.82 -2.24
C ASN A 192 15.55 18.72 -1.41
N PRO A 193 16.73 18.68 -2.05
CA PRO A 193 18.04 18.56 -1.39
C PRO A 193 18.39 19.66 -0.37
#